data_AF-A0A1L9S267-F1
#
_entry.id   AF-A0A1L9S267-F1
#
_cell.length_a   1.000
_cell.length_b   1.000
_cell.length_c   1.000
_cell.angle_alpha   90.00
_cell.angle_beta   90.00
_cell.angle_gamma   90.00
#
_symmetry.space_group_name_H-M   'P 1'
#
loop_
_entity.id
_entity.type
_entity.pdbx_description
1 polymer ?
#
loop_
_entity_poly.entity_id
_entity_poly.type
_entity_poly.pdbx_seq_one_letter_code
_entity_poly.pdbx_strand_id
1 'polypeptide(L)'
;MMSIGLAEMVTYLPISSPFIRFASRFVDDAFGVAAGYNFFVFEAIMVPFEVTACHMIITYWSSIVPVSGIIAIILVLFILLNVFAVQWYGEAEFWLALGKVLLSVGLLFFTFIVMLGGNPLGDRFGFRYWNNPGSFAEYYKTGSLGRWLGFLACLIRASFTIAGPDYVSMAAGETINPRSVLPKAYNGVFYRLTSFFVLGALSVGILVPFNDPTMSDAFDKDLPGAAASPYVIAMDRLHIPVLPHIVNAMILGACFSAGNSYVYCASRSLYGLALDGKAPRLFTKCTRNGVPIYCVGAVLLIALLSFLQVSNSSSVVLDWFVNLVTASQLINFSVCTFTYIRFKKALEAQGISRDSLPYKGRGQPYVAYIALTATTVMAFVGGYTVFLPGNWSVPTFLFSYTMIGVFPVIYFGWKFIHKTEVKKLEDIDLVTGVAEIDDYTRNFVTAPPGNVFSKTSKVLFD
;
A
#
# COMPACT_ATOMS: atom_id res chain seq x y z
N MET A 1 -2.08 2.04 -14.38
CA MET A 1 -1.07 2.08 -15.46
C MET A 1 0.03 1.07 -15.22
N MET A 2 0.77 1.17 -14.10
CA MET A 2 1.78 0.19 -13.69
C MET A 2 1.26 -1.26 -13.62
N SER A 3 0.07 -1.48 -13.05
CA SER A 3 -0.54 -2.81 -12.88
C SER A 3 -0.62 -3.61 -14.18
N ILE A 4 -0.82 -2.93 -15.31
CA ILE A 4 -0.98 -3.55 -16.62
C ILE A 4 0.37 -4.08 -17.12
N GLY A 5 1.46 -3.31 -16.97
CA GLY A 5 2.81 -3.75 -17.33
C GLY A 5 3.32 -4.86 -16.42
N LEU A 6 3.00 -4.77 -15.12
CA LEU A 6 3.34 -5.84 -14.18
C LEU A 6 2.56 -7.13 -14.48
N ALA A 7 1.27 -7.04 -14.80
CA ALA A 7 0.46 -8.19 -15.21
C ALA A 7 1.05 -8.90 -16.44
N GLU A 8 1.54 -8.17 -17.45
CA GLU A 8 2.23 -8.79 -18.61
C GLU A 8 3.48 -9.58 -18.21
N MET A 9 4.36 -9.00 -17.39
CA MET A 9 5.60 -9.69 -16.98
C MET A 9 5.31 -10.90 -16.10
N VAL A 10 4.40 -10.75 -15.13
CA VAL A 10 4.09 -11.77 -14.14
C VAL A 10 3.32 -12.94 -14.77
N THR A 11 2.45 -12.68 -15.75
CA THR A 11 1.77 -13.76 -16.49
C THR A 11 2.70 -14.46 -17.47
N TYR A 12 3.67 -13.74 -18.04
CA TYR A 12 4.69 -14.38 -18.88
C TYR A 12 5.53 -15.38 -18.06
N LEU A 13 6.02 -14.93 -16.90
CA LEU A 13 6.92 -15.70 -16.05
C LEU A 13 6.51 -15.61 -14.56
N PRO A 14 5.48 -16.36 -14.14
CA PRO A 14 5.02 -16.37 -12.75
C PRO A 14 6.09 -17.02 -11.85
N ILE A 15 6.80 -16.18 -11.09
CA ILE A 15 7.82 -16.57 -10.10
C ILE A 15 7.51 -15.92 -8.75
N SER A 16 8.08 -16.44 -7.66
CA SER A 16 7.93 -15.85 -6.33
C SER A 16 8.57 -14.45 -6.28
N SER A 17 7.87 -13.48 -5.67
CA SER A 17 8.30 -12.07 -5.60
C SER A 17 8.78 -11.49 -6.94
N PRO A 18 7.93 -11.50 -7.99
CA PRO A 18 8.37 -11.25 -9.35
C PRO A 18 8.94 -9.86 -9.55
N PHE A 19 8.37 -8.80 -8.95
CA PHE A 19 8.85 -7.44 -9.24
C PHE A 19 10.31 -7.19 -8.82
N ILE A 20 10.76 -7.76 -7.69
CA ILE A 20 12.15 -7.67 -7.22
C ILE A 20 13.07 -8.54 -8.10
N ARG A 21 12.64 -9.77 -8.41
CA ARG A 21 13.43 -10.71 -9.22
C ARG A 21 13.52 -10.28 -10.67
N PHE A 22 12.46 -9.70 -11.24
CA PHE A 22 12.46 -9.11 -12.58
C PHE A 22 13.36 -7.89 -12.67
N ALA A 23 13.42 -7.05 -11.64
CA ALA A 23 14.39 -5.96 -11.59
C ALA A 23 15.83 -6.48 -11.69
N SER A 24 16.16 -7.56 -10.96
CA SER A 24 17.46 -8.25 -11.08
C SER A 24 17.66 -8.91 -12.46
N ARG A 25 16.61 -9.54 -12.99
CA ARG A 25 16.66 -10.38 -14.20
C ARG A 25 16.75 -9.54 -15.49
N PHE A 26 15.95 -8.47 -15.61
CA PHE A 26 15.80 -7.69 -16.84
C PHE A 26 16.60 -6.37 -16.85
N VAL A 27 17.11 -5.92 -15.70
CA VAL A 27 17.87 -4.66 -15.60
C VAL A 27 19.31 -4.92 -15.15
N ASP A 28 19.52 -5.15 -13.86
CA ASP A 28 20.82 -5.24 -13.20
C ASP A 28 20.60 -5.84 -11.81
N ASP A 29 21.53 -6.67 -11.34
CA ASP A 29 21.41 -7.29 -10.02
C ASP A 29 21.41 -6.23 -8.90
N ALA A 30 22.23 -5.18 -9.01
CA ALA A 30 22.22 -4.04 -8.09
C ALA A 30 20.85 -3.32 -8.05
N PHE A 31 20.15 -3.25 -9.18
CA PHE A 31 18.85 -2.61 -9.27
C PHE A 31 17.78 -3.42 -8.52
N GLY A 32 17.85 -4.75 -8.61
CA GLY A 32 16.98 -5.63 -7.85
C GLY A 32 17.28 -5.62 -6.34
N VAL A 33 18.55 -5.50 -5.93
CA VAL A 33 18.92 -5.31 -4.52
C VAL A 33 18.33 -4.01 -3.97
N ALA A 34 18.51 -2.89 -4.69
CA ALA A 34 17.94 -1.60 -4.28
C ALA A 34 16.41 -1.64 -4.20
N ALA A 35 15.75 -2.26 -5.18
CA ALA A 35 14.30 -2.47 -5.17
C ALA A 35 13.84 -3.30 -3.97
N GLY A 36 14.55 -4.40 -3.67
CA GLY A 36 14.20 -5.27 -2.54
C GLY A 36 14.35 -4.58 -1.18
N TYR A 37 15.45 -3.85 -0.97
CA TYR A 37 15.61 -3.07 0.27
C TYR A 37 14.60 -1.92 0.39
N ASN A 38 14.30 -1.24 -0.72
CA ASN A 38 13.26 -0.20 -0.74
C ASN A 38 11.88 -0.77 -0.38
N PHE A 39 11.53 -1.94 -0.91
CA PHE A 39 10.29 -2.64 -0.56
C PHE A 39 10.28 -3.09 0.90
N PHE A 40 11.39 -3.63 1.41
CA PHE A 40 11.50 -3.97 2.83
C PHE A 40 11.26 -2.75 3.74
N VAL A 41 11.91 -1.61 3.45
CA VAL A 41 11.73 -0.39 4.26
C VAL A 41 10.30 0.13 4.15
N PHE A 42 9.69 0.09 2.96
CA PHE A 42 8.28 0.43 2.77
C PHE A 42 7.37 -0.39 3.71
N GLU A 43 7.49 -1.71 3.71
CA GLU A 43 6.66 -2.57 4.57
C GLU A 43 6.99 -2.39 6.06
N ALA A 44 8.27 -2.23 6.40
CA ALA A 44 8.70 -2.07 7.79
C ALA A 44 8.21 -0.76 8.42
N ILE A 45 8.13 0.34 7.65
CA ILE A 45 7.63 1.64 8.14
C ILE A 45 6.09 1.69 8.17
N MET A 46 5.40 0.87 7.37
CA MET A 46 3.94 0.71 7.53
C MET A 46 3.55 0.14 8.90
N VAL A 47 4.43 -0.64 9.55
CA VAL A 47 4.17 -1.17 10.90
C VAL A 47 4.01 -0.05 11.95
N PRO A 48 4.99 0.85 12.18
CA PRO A 48 4.80 1.95 13.12
C PRO A 48 3.71 2.95 12.70
N PHE A 49 3.43 3.08 11.39
CA PHE A 49 2.26 3.83 10.90
C PHE A 49 0.95 3.24 11.45
N GLU A 50 0.73 1.93 11.29
CA GLU A 50 -0.49 1.27 11.78
C GLU A 50 -0.59 1.29 13.31
N VAL A 51 0.54 1.15 14.02
CA VAL A 51 0.57 1.28 15.50
C VAL A 51 0.12 2.68 15.94
N THR A 52 0.58 3.72 15.24
CA THR A 52 0.20 5.11 15.53
C THR A 52 -1.28 5.35 15.19
N ALA A 53 -1.78 4.79 14.08
CA ALA A 53 -3.19 4.86 13.73
C ALA A 53 -4.09 4.15 14.76
N CYS A 54 -3.70 2.96 15.22
CA CYS A 54 -4.41 2.23 16.27
C CYS A 54 -4.48 3.04 17.57
N HIS A 55 -3.37 3.68 17.97
CA HIS A 55 -3.35 4.56 19.14
C HIS A 55 -4.39 5.68 19.01
N MET A 56 -4.38 6.42 17.89
CA MET A 56 -5.33 7.52 17.65
C MET A 56 -6.80 7.07 17.73
N ILE A 57 -7.11 5.88 17.22
CA ILE A 57 -8.47 5.34 17.27
C ILE A 57 -8.84 4.92 18.71
N ILE A 58 -7.93 4.32 19.48
CA ILE A 58 -8.20 3.91 20.87
C ILE A 58 -8.50 5.12 21.76
N THR A 59 -7.84 6.26 21.52
CA THR A 59 -8.09 7.51 22.23
C THR A 59 -9.55 7.99 22.11
N TYR A 60 -10.33 7.45 21.14
CA TYR A 60 -11.76 7.71 21.02
C TYR A 60 -12.54 7.29 22.27
N TRP A 61 -12.25 6.10 22.80
CA TRP A 61 -12.98 5.58 23.96
C TRP A 61 -12.32 5.97 25.28
N SER A 62 -11.00 6.08 25.32
CA SER A 62 -10.29 6.41 26.56
C SER A 62 -8.89 6.96 26.29
N SER A 63 -8.56 8.03 27.01
CA SER A 63 -7.21 8.62 27.08
C SER A 63 -6.50 8.31 28.40
N ILE A 64 -7.05 7.38 29.20
CA ILE A 64 -6.51 7.04 30.54
C ILE A 64 -5.15 6.33 30.42
N VAL A 65 -5.00 5.48 29.41
CA VAL A 65 -3.74 4.76 29.19
C VAL A 65 -2.76 5.69 28.48
N PRO A 66 -1.53 5.87 28.99
CA PRO A 66 -0.55 6.70 28.34
C PRO A 66 -0.20 6.14 26.97
N VAL A 67 0.15 7.04 26.05
CA VAL A 67 0.53 6.76 24.67
C VAL A 67 1.56 5.62 24.57
N SER A 68 2.60 5.66 25.42
CA SER A 68 3.65 4.63 25.50
C SER A 68 3.10 3.25 25.88
N GLY A 69 2.07 3.19 26.72
CA GLY A 69 1.42 1.96 27.14
C GLY A 69 0.65 1.30 25.99
N ILE A 70 -0.12 2.09 25.23
CA ILE A 70 -0.88 1.57 24.07
C ILE A 70 0.08 1.02 23.00
N ILE A 71 1.15 1.75 22.69
CA ILE A 71 2.18 1.30 21.75
C ILE A 71 2.79 -0.02 22.20
N ALA A 72 3.22 -0.11 23.48
CA ALA A 72 3.82 -1.32 24.01
C ALA A 72 2.87 -2.52 23.94
N ILE A 73 1.59 -2.33 24.26
CA ILE A 73 0.56 -3.37 24.15
C ILE A 73 0.44 -3.87 22.71
N ILE A 74 0.32 -2.97 21.72
CA ILE A 74 0.18 -3.36 20.31
C ILE A 74 1.42 -4.11 19.82
N LEU A 75 2.62 -3.65 20.16
CA LEU A 75 3.87 -4.31 19.77
C LEU A 75 3.99 -5.71 20.39
N VAL A 76 3.61 -5.87 21.65
CA VAL A 76 3.56 -7.18 22.32
C VAL A 76 2.57 -8.10 21.62
N LEU A 77 1.40 -7.60 21.23
CA LEU A 77 0.42 -8.38 20.48
C LEU A 77 0.97 -8.82 19.10
N PHE A 78 1.67 -7.94 18.38
CA PHE A 78 2.33 -8.31 17.12
C PHE A 78 3.40 -9.37 17.31
N ILE A 79 4.19 -9.30 18.38
CA ILE A 79 5.14 -10.37 18.75
C ILE A 79 4.41 -11.69 18.94
N LEU A 80 3.34 -11.69 19.74
CA LEU A 80 2.61 -12.90 20.06
C LEU A 80 2.00 -13.56 18.82
N LEU A 81 1.40 -12.76 17.94
CA LEU A 81 0.76 -13.26 16.73
C LEU A 81 1.78 -13.78 15.71
N ASN A 82 2.87 -13.05 15.46
CA ASN A 82 3.86 -13.45 14.46
C ASN A 82 4.76 -14.60 14.91
N VAL A 83 4.98 -14.77 16.22
CA VAL A 83 5.85 -15.84 16.75
C VAL A 83 5.05 -17.12 17.06
N PHE A 84 3.86 -17.00 17.65
CA PHE A 84 3.11 -18.16 18.16
C PHE A 84 1.87 -18.52 17.35
N ALA A 85 1.20 -17.55 16.71
CA ALA A 85 -0.10 -17.77 16.06
C ALA A 85 -0.05 -17.85 14.52
N VAL A 86 1.14 -18.00 13.93
CA VAL A 86 1.33 -17.93 12.46
C VAL A 86 0.47 -18.94 11.68
N GLN A 87 0.10 -20.07 12.28
CA GLN A 87 -0.71 -21.11 11.65
C GLN A 87 -2.19 -20.70 11.48
N TRP A 88 -2.71 -19.86 12.38
CA TRP A 88 -4.09 -19.38 12.37
C TRP A 88 -4.26 -18.06 11.62
N TYR A 89 -3.14 -17.41 11.30
CA TYR A 89 -3.12 -16.10 10.66
C TYR A 89 -3.87 -16.09 9.31
N GLY A 90 -3.71 -17.12 8.49
CA GLY A 90 -4.36 -17.19 7.18
C GLY A 90 -5.89 -17.19 7.26
N GLU A 91 -6.47 -17.94 8.20
CA GLU A 91 -7.93 -17.98 8.40
C GLU A 91 -8.45 -16.69 9.04
N ALA A 92 -7.75 -16.16 10.05
CA ALA A 92 -8.12 -14.91 10.71
C ALA A 92 -8.11 -13.73 9.72
N GLU A 93 -7.08 -13.64 8.88
CA GLU A 93 -6.94 -12.56 7.90
C GLU A 93 -8.03 -12.63 6.83
N PHE A 94 -8.51 -13.83 6.45
CA PHE A 94 -9.63 -13.97 5.54
C PHE A 94 -10.92 -13.32 6.11
N TRP A 95 -11.25 -13.62 7.37
CA TRP A 95 -12.43 -13.03 8.02
C TRP A 95 -12.28 -11.53 8.26
N LEU A 96 -11.09 -11.07 8.64
CA LEU A 96 -10.80 -9.64 8.82
C LEU A 96 -10.86 -8.89 7.49
N ALA A 97 -10.38 -9.49 6.39
CA ALA A 97 -10.50 -8.93 5.04
C ALA A 97 -11.97 -8.82 4.59
N LEU A 98 -12.80 -9.82 4.88
CA LEU A 98 -14.25 -9.75 4.63
C LEU A 98 -14.90 -8.61 5.43
N GLY A 99 -14.51 -8.44 6.70
CA GLY A 99 -14.94 -7.32 7.54
C GLY A 99 -14.60 -5.96 6.92
N LYS A 100 -13.39 -5.78 6.39
CA LYS A 100 -12.96 -4.53 5.71
C LYS A 100 -13.85 -4.19 4.51
N VAL A 101 -14.23 -5.19 3.71
CA VAL A 101 -15.12 -5.02 2.56
C VAL A 101 -16.54 -4.66 3.02
N LEU A 102 -17.08 -5.36 4.03
CA LEU A 102 -18.41 -5.07 4.59
C LEU A 102 -18.47 -3.66 5.20
N LEU A 103 -17.44 -3.23 5.92
CA LEU A 103 -17.32 -1.87 6.43
C LEU A 103 -17.36 -0.86 5.28
N SER A 104 -16.55 -1.06 4.24
CA SER A 104 -16.48 -0.15 3.10
C SER A 104 -17.83 -0.01 2.40
N VAL A 105 -18.51 -1.14 2.12
CA VAL A 105 -19.84 -1.16 1.51
C VAL A 105 -20.88 -0.52 2.44
N GLY A 106 -20.83 -0.80 3.75
CA GLY A 106 -21.72 -0.21 4.74
C GLY A 106 -21.61 1.31 4.84
N LEU A 107 -20.41 1.86 4.76
CA LEU A 107 -20.18 3.32 4.76
C LEU A 107 -20.72 4.01 3.49
N LEU A 108 -20.66 3.33 2.34
CA LEU A 108 -21.27 3.82 1.10
C LEU A 108 -22.80 3.88 1.21
N PHE A 109 -23.42 2.80 1.71
CA PHE A 109 -24.87 2.77 1.95
C PHE A 109 -25.30 3.79 2.99
N PHE A 110 -24.55 3.91 4.09
CA PHE A 110 -24.77 4.93 5.11
C PHE A 110 -24.85 6.31 4.46
N THR A 111 -23.85 6.68 3.66
CA THR A 111 -23.81 7.99 2.99
C THR A 111 -25.02 8.21 2.10
N PHE A 112 -25.40 7.20 1.30
CA PHE A 112 -26.56 7.28 0.41
C PHE A 112 -27.89 7.45 1.17
N ILE A 113 -28.05 6.79 2.31
CA ILE A 113 -29.26 6.89 3.13
C ILE A 113 -29.35 8.28 3.79
N VAL A 114 -28.25 8.74 4.41
CA VAL A 114 -28.27 10.01 5.13
C VAL A 114 -28.39 11.22 4.20
N MET A 115 -27.80 11.17 2.99
CA MET A 115 -27.91 12.25 2.01
C MET A 115 -29.35 12.44 1.51
N LEU A 116 -30.15 11.37 1.50
CA LEU A 116 -31.57 11.37 1.11
C LEU A 116 -32.52 11.71 2.27
N GLY A 117 -31.99 12.09 3.44
CA GLY A 117 -32.77 12.47 4.61
C GLY A 117 -33.13 11.31 5.53
N GLY A 118 -32.54 10.12 5.35
CA GLY A 118 -32.64 8.99 6.27
C GLY A 118 -31.80 9.17 7.53
N ASN A 119 -31.77 10.38 8.09
CA ASN A 119 -31.03 10.72 9.29
C ASN A 119 -31.99 11.23 10.38
N PRO A 120 -31.59 11.18 11.68
CA PRO A 120 -32.45 11.62 12.79
C PRO A 120 -32.92 13.08 12.70
N LEU A 121 -32.19 13.92 11.97
CA LEU A 121 -32.54 15.34 11.75
C LEU A 121 -33.54 15.54 10.61
N GLY A 122 -33.82 14.50 9.81
CA GLY A 122 -34.66 14.58 8.61
C GLY A 122 -34.09 15.47 7.49
N ASP A 123 -32.84 15.92 7.60
CA ASP A 123 -32.26 16.89 6.67
C ASP A 123 -31.77 16.21 5.39
N ARG A 124 -32.23 16.71 4.24
CA ARG A 124 -31.78 16.29 2.91
C ARG A 124 -30.67 17.20 2.44
N PHE A 125 -29.44 16.90 2.83
CA PHE A 125 -28.30 17.73 2.43
C PHE A 125 -27.76 17.40 1.04
N GLY A 126 -27.90 16.18 0.52
CA GLY A 126 -27.42 15.85 -0.84
C GLY A 126 -25.98 16.34 -1.08
N PHE A 127 -25.75 17.06 -2.18
CA PHE A 127 -24.44 17.67 -2.52
C PHE A 127 -24.22 19.08 -1.94
N ARG A 128 -24.86 19.43 -0.82
CA ARG A 128 -24.79 20.78 -0.22
C ARG A 128 -23.34 21.26 -0.04
N TYR A 129 -22.47 20.44 0.54
CA TYR A 129 -21.07 20.82 0.81
C TYR A 129 -20.18 20.93 -0.44
N TRP A 130 -20.55 20.24 -1.52
CA TRP A 130 -19.87 20.39 -2.82
C TRP A 130 -20.17 21.72 -3.49
N ASN A 131 -21.33 22.32 -3.19
CA ASN A 131 -21.73 23.64 -3.69
C ASN A 131 -21.29 24.77 -2.76
N ASN A 132 -21.38 24.58 -1.45
CA ASN A 132 -21.00 25.57 -0.45
C ASN A 132 -20.43 24.85 0.79
N PRO A 133 -19.13 24.98 1.12
CA PRO A 133 -18.13 25.96 0.64
C PRO A 133 -17.51 25.70 -0.75
N GLY A 134 -17.76 24.55 -1.37
CA GLY A 134 -17.21 24.19 -2.68
C GLY A 134 -16.30 22.97 -2.64
N SER A 135 -15.98 22.41 -3.81
CA SER A 135 -15.17 21.18 -3.95
C SER A 135 -13.65 21.39 -4.01
N PHE A 136 -13.19 22.60 -4.31
CA PHE A 136 -11.75 22.93 -4.40
C PHE A 136 -11.38 24.02 -3.39
N ALA A 137 -10.61 23.63 -2.37
CA ALA A 137 -10.06 24.53 -1.38
C ALA A 137 -8.77 25.21 -1.88
N GLU A 138 -8.54 26.45 -1.44
CA GLU A 138 -7.28 27.15 -1.66
C GLU A 138 -6.23 26.65 -0.66
N TYR A 139 -5.01 26.42 -1.14
CA TYR A 139 -3.90 25.92 -0.31
C TYR A 139 -2.63 26.74 -0.55
N TYR A 140 -2.01 27.22 0.53
CA TYR A 140 -0.83 28.12 0.61
C TYR A 140 -0.91 29.50 -0.06
N LYS A 141 -1.63 29.61 -1.17
CA LYS A 141 -1.88 30.88 -1.88
C LYS A 141 -3.37 31.02 -2.14
N THR A 142 -3.81 32.22 -2.46
CA THR A 142 -5.20 32.50 -2.82
C THR A 142 -5.43 32.40 -4.34
N GLY A 143 -6.70 32.22 -4.75
CA GLY A 143 -7.09 32.17 -6.16
C GLY A 143 -6.81 30.85 -6.87
N SER A 144 -6.73 30.89 -8.21
CA SER A 144 -6.59 29.68 -9.05
C SER A 144 -5.33 28.88 -8.76
N LEU A 145 -4.22 29.56 -8.46
CA LEU A 145 -2.95 28.93 -8.07
C LEU A 145 -3.10 28.22 -6.71
N GLY A 146 -3.80 28.83 -5.75
CA GLY A 146 -4.13 28.20 -4.47
C GLY A 146 -4.90 26.90 -4.63
N ARG A 147 -5.94 26.89 -5.48
CA ARG A 147 -6.74 25.69 -5.76
C ARG A 147 -5.93 24.60 -6.46
N TRP A 148 -5.02 24.97 -7.36
CA TRP A 148 -4.10 24.03 -8.00
C TRP A 148 -3.13 23.39 -7.01
N LEU A 149 -2.58 24.17 -6.07
CA LEU A 149 -1.72 23.63 -5.00
C LEU A 149 -2.49 22.71 -4.06
N GLY A 150 -3.76 23.01 -3.78
CA GLY A 150 -4.65 22.13 -3.01
C GLY A 150 -4.87 20.80 -3.74
N PHE A 151 -5.17 20.86 -5.03
CA PHE A 151 -5.28 19.65 -5.87
C PHE A 151 -3.98 18.84 -5.87
N LEU A 152 -2.82 19.49 -6.01
CA LEU A 152 -1.52 18.82 -6.00
C LEU A 152 -1.24 18.14 -4.65
N ALA A 153 -1.56 18.80 -3.53
CA ALA A 153 -1.42 18.22 -2.20
C ALA A 153 -2.32 16.98 -2.01
N CYS A 154 -3.57 17.05 -2.47
CA CYS A 154 -4.48 15.91 -2.49
C CYS A 154 -3.97 14.77 -3.38
N LEU A 155 -3.39 15.09 -4.54
CA LEU A 155 -2.82 14.09 -5.46
C LEU A 155 -1.62 13.36 -4.83
N ILE A 156 -0.76 14.07 -4.10
CA ILE A 156 0.37 13.47 -3.36
C ILE A 156 -0.17 12.53 -2.27
N ARG A 157 -1.12 13.00 -1.43
CA ARG A 157 -1.73 12.14 -0.39
C ARG A 157 -2.50 10.95 -0.99
N ALA A 158 -3.13 11.10 -2.15
CA ALA A 158 -3.80 10.00 -2.85
C ALA A 158 -2.82 8.97 -3.43
N SER A 159 -1.57 9.36 -3.72
CA SER A 159 -0.57 8.41 -4.22
C SER A 159 -0.16 7.38 -3.16
N PHE A 160 -0.22 7.73 -1.87
CA PHE A 160 -0.04 6.81 -0.75
C PHE A 160 -1.11 5.72 -0.69
N THR A 161 -2.37 6.07 -0.97
CA THR A 161 -3.51 5.16 -0.76
C THR A 161 -3.61 4.08 -1.83
N ILE A 162 -2.99 4.29 -2.99
CA ILE A 162 -3.01 3.33 -4.10
C ILE A 162 -1.79 2.40 -4.00
N ALA A 163 -1.99 1.25 -3.36
CA ALA A 163 -1.08 0.09 -3.37
C ALA A 163 -1.85 -1.19 -3.75
N GLY A 164 -1.17 -2.29 -4.07
CA GLY A 164 -1.84 -3.58 -4.32
C GLY A 164 -1.35 -4.38 -5.53
N PRO A 165 -1.04 -3.80 -6.70
CA PRO A 165 -0.58 -4.57 -7.85
C PRO A 165 0.71 -5.37 -7.58
N ASP A 166 1.62 -4.75 -6.83
CA ASP A 166 2.81 -5.35 -6.23
C ASP A 166 2.48 -6.55 -5.34
N TYR A 167 1.46 -6.45 -4.48
CA TYR A 167 1.01 -7.56 -3.63
C TYR A 167 0.39 -8.72 -4.43
N VAL A 168 -0.43 -8.42 -5.45
CA VAL A 168 -0.96 -9.45 -6.37
C VAL A 168 0.19 -10.19 -7.07
N SER A 169 1.29 -9.49 -7.37
CA SER A 169 2.47 -10.09 -7.96
C SER A 169 3.17 -11.07 -7.01
N MET A 170 3.21 -10.80 -5.71
CA MET A 170 3.88 -11.67 -4.73
C MET A 170 3.23 -13.06 -4.65
N ALA A 171 1.90 -13.12 -4.77
CA ALA A 171 1.14 -14.37 -4.78
C ALA A 171 1.27 -15.17 -6.10
N ALA A 172 1.90 -14.60 -7.14
CA ALA A 172 1.95 -15.22 -8.46
C ALA A 172 2.65 -16.59 -8.47
N GLY A 173 3.73 -16.74 -7.68
CA GLY A 173 4.47 -18.01 -7.58
C GLY A 173 3.71 -19.12 -6.85
N GLU A 174 2.67 -18.78 -6.10
CA GLU A 174 1.84 -19.72 -5.31
C GLU A 174 0.45 -19.93 -5.94
N THR A 175 0.13 -19.21 -7.00
CA THR A 175 -1.19 -19.25 -7.66
C THR A 175 -1.33 -20.48 -8.54
N ILE A 176 -2.44 -21.20 -8.40
CA ILE A 176 -2.82 -22.31 -9.29
C ILE A 176 -3.21 -21.76 -10.66
N ASN A 177 -2.61 -22.28 -11.73
CA ASN A 177 -2.80 -21.78 -13.11
C ASN A 177 -2.68 -20.25 -13.23
N PRO A 178 -1.49 -19.68 -12.93
CA PRO A 178 -1.30 -18.25 -12.80
C PRO A 178 -1.61 -17.46 -14.09
N ARG A 179 -1.39 -18.06 -15.26
CA ARG A 179 -1.59 -17.38 -16.56
C ARG A 179 -3.04 -17.05 -16.88
N SER A 180 -3.99 -17.82 -16.37
CA SER A 180 -5.43 -17.55 -16.54
C SER A 180 -6.03 -16.76 -15.37
N VAL A 181 -5.53 -17.00 -14.15
CA VAL A 181 -6.07 -16.42 -12.91
C VAL A 181 -5.54 -14.99 -12.68
N LEU A 182 -4.24 -14.76 -12.86
CA LEU A 182 -3.64 -13.46 -12.56
C LEU A 182 -4.21 -12.30 -13.39
N PRO A 183 -4.45 -12.41 -14.72
CA PRO A 183 -5.05 -11.32 -15.48
C PRO A 183 -6.40 -10.87 -14.91
N LYS A 184 -7.23 -11.83 -14.50
CA LYS A 184 -8.53 -11.56 -13.86
C LYS A 184 -8.34 -10.89 -12.51
N ALA A 185 -7.40 -11.39 -11.69
CA ALA A 185 -7.09 -10.82 -10.39
C ALA A 185 -6.59 -9.37 -10.48
N TYR A 186 -5.64 -9.07 -11.39
CA TYR A 186 -5.14 -7.70 -11.60
C TYR A 186 -6.26 -6.73 -12.03
N ASN A 187 -7.12 -7.16 -12.96
CA ASN A 187 -8.26 -6.34 -13.40
C ASN A 187 -9.26 -6.12 -12.26
N GLY A 188 -9.64 -7.19 -11.54
CA GLY A 188 -10.59 -7.13 -10.44
C GLY A 188 -10.11 -6.24 -9.30
N VAL A 189 -8.85 -6.34 -8.91
CA VAL A 189 -8.24 -5.49 -7.88
C VAL A 189 -8.26 -4.01 -8.30
N PHE A 190 -7.93 -3.71 -9.56
CA PHE A 190 -7.97 -2.33 -10.06
C PHE A 190 -9.38 -1.73 -9.99
N TYR A 191 -10.40 -2.44 -10.51
CA TYR A 191 -11.78 -1.94 -10.49
C TYR A 191 -12.32 -1.81 -9.06
N ARG A 192 -12.05 -2.80 -8.21
CA ARG A 192 -12.50 -2.80 -6.81
C ARG A 192 -11.89 -1.66 -6.00
N LEU A 193 -10.56 -1.51 -6.01
CA LEU A 193 -9.87 -0.44 -5.28
C LEU A 193 -10.26 0.95 -5.78
N THR A 194 -10.29 1.13 -7.12
CA THR A 194 -10.68 2.42 -7.71
C THR A 194 -12.11 2.78 -7.33
N SER A 195 -13.04 1.81 -7.36
CA SER A 195 -14.43 2.05 -6.99
C SER A 195 -14.54 2.45 -5.51
N PHE A 196 -13.92 1.72 -4.59
CA PHE A 196 -13.98 2.07 -3.16
C PHE A 196 -13.30 3.39 -2.82
N PHE A 197 -12.18 3.73 -3.45
CA PHE A 197 -11.52 5.01 -3.20
C PHE A 197 -12.26 6.20 -3.81
N VAL A 198 -12.73 6.10 -5.07
CA VAL A 198 -13.46 7.20 -5.70
C VAL A 198 -14.81 7.41 -5.02
N LEU A 199 -15.58 6.33 -4.80
CA LEU A 199 -16.86 6.42 -4.11
C LEU A 199 -16.69 6.82 -2.65
N GLY A 200 -15.65 6.31 -1.96
CA GLY A 200 -15.36 6.68 -0.58
C GLY A 200 -14.97 8.15 -0.42
N ALA A 201 -14.12 8.68 -1.31
CA ALA A 201 -13.77 10.10 -1.31
C ALA A 201 -14.98 10.99 -1.63
N LEU A 202 -15.82 10.57 -2.59
CA LEU A 202 -17.08 11.24 -2.91
C LEU A 202 -18.01 11.25 -1.69
N SER A 203 -18.17 10.10 -1.03
CA SER A 203 -19.01 9.95 0.16
C SER A 203 -18.56 10.88 1.29
N VAL A 204 -17.26 10.92 1.59
CA VAL A 204 -16.71 11.82 2.61
C VAL A 204 -16.97 13.29 2.25
N GLY A 205 -16.73 13.70 1.01
CA GLY A 205 -16.99 15.07 0.57
C GLY A 205 -18.47 15.46 0.58
N ILE A 206 -19.38 14.48 0.50
CA ILE A 206 -20.83 14.69 0.66
C ILE A 206 -21.21 14.85 2.14
N LEU A 207 -20.54 14.12 3.04
CA LEU A 207 -20.88 14.06 4.46
C LEU A 207 -20.39 15.27 5.27
N VAL A 208 -19.18 15.76 4.98
CA VAL A 208 -18.51 16.80 5.78
C VAL A 208 -17.90 17.85 4.85
N PRO A 209 -18.09 19.16 5.12
CA PRO A 209 -17.44 20.21 4.35
C PRO A 209 -15.93 20.25 4.65
N PHE A 210 -15.12 20.68 3.68
CA PHE A 210 -13.67 20.71 3.85
C PHE A 210 -13.19 21.71 4.92
N ASN A 211 -14.00 22.73 5.24
CA ASN A 211 -13.69 23.80 6.19
C ASN A 211 -14.31 23.56 7.57
N ASP A 212 -14.60 22.30 7.89
CA ASP A 212 -15.26 21.95 9.13
C ASP A 212 -14.36 22.21 10.36
N PRO A 213 -14.81 23.02 11.35
CA PRO A 213 -13.98 23.40 12.48
C PRO A 213 -13.66 22.21 13.39
N THR A 214 -14.57 21.23 13.52
CA THR A 214 -14.33 20.01 14.29
C THR A 214 -13.24 19.18 13.63
N MET A 215 -13.25 19.08 12.30
CA MET A 215 -12.21 18.40 11.55
C MET A 215 -10.86 19.14 11.63
N SER A 216 -10.83 20.48 11.49
CA SER A 216 -9.57 21.23 11.60
C SER A 216 -8.98 21.17 13.01
N ASP A 217 -9.81 21.34 14.04
CA ASP A 217 -9.38 21.25 15.43
C ASP A 217 -8.87 19.85 15.79
N ALA A 218 -9.36 18.80 15.14
CA ALA A 218 -8.84 17.44 15.30
C ALA A 218 -7.38 17.32 14.91
N PHE A 219 -7.01 17.92 13.78
CA PHE A 219 -5.66 17.86 13.24
C PHE A 219 -4.73 18.86 13.93
N ASP A 220 -5.23 20.03 14.30
CA ASP A 220 -4.41 21.11 14.85
C ASP A 220 -4.21 21.04 16.37
N LYS A 221 -5.14 20.43 17.13
CA LYS A 221 -5.13 20.42 18.61
C LYS A 221 -5.00 19.02 19.23
N ASP A 222 -4.75 17.99 18.43
CA ASP A 222 -4.62 16.58 18.88
C ASP A 222 -5.72 16.13 19.86
N LEU A 223 -6.96 16.58 19.61
CA LEU A 223 -8.08 16.27 20.50
C LEU A 223 -8.38 14.76 20.47
N PRO A 224 -8.85 14.18 21.61
CA PRO A 224 -9.16 12.75 21.72
C PRO A 224 -10.09 12.23 20.62
N GLY A 225 -9.52 11.46 19.67
CA GLY A 225 -10.08 10.28 19.04
C GLY A 225 -11.43 10.27 18.29
N ALA A 226 -12.21 11.35 18.20
CA ALA A 226 -13.49 11.34 17.44
C ALA A 226 -13.47 12.14 16.13
N ALA A 227 -12.47 12.99 15.94
CA ALA A 227 -12.50 14.03 14.92
C ALA A 227 -11.54 13.79 13.72
N ALA A 228 -10.91 12.60 13.64
CA ALA A 228 -10.01 12.26 12.52
C ALA A 228 -10.72 11.55 11.35
N SER A 229 -11.84 10.87 11.58
CA SER A 229 -12.61 10.19 10.53
C SER A 229 -13.85 11.02 10.15
N PRO A 230 -13.95 11.50 8.89
CA PRO A 230 -15.11 12.27 8.45
C PRO A 230 -16.43 11.50 8.57
N TYR A 231 -16.41 10.17 8.47
CA TYR A 231 -17.59 9.35 8.70
C TYR A 231 -18.11 9.43 10.14
N VAL A 232 -17.19 9.40 11.11
CA VAL A 232 -17.53 9.49 12.54
C VAL A 232 -18.04 10.89 12.87
N ILE A 233 -17.36 11.93 12.39
CA ILE A 233 -17.81 13.33 12.53
C ILE A 233 -19.24 13.52 12.00
N ALA A 234 -19.54 12.92 10.84
CA ALA A 234 -20.87 12.99 10.26
C ALA A 234 -21.90 12.24 11.10
N MET A 235 -21.57 11.05 11.61
CA MET A 235 -22.48 10.27 12.47
C MET A 235 -22.80 10.99 13.78
N ASP A 236 -21.79 11.61 14.40
CA ASP A 236 -21.96 12.40 15.64
C ASP A 236 -22.82 13.64 15.38
N ARG A 237 -22.57 14.36 14.28
CA ARG A 237 -23.37 15.53 13.87
C ARG A 237 -24.83 15.18 13.58
N LEU A 238 -25.07 14.00 13.02
CA LEU A 238 -26.41 13.49 12.76
C LEU A 238 -27.05 12.87 14.02
N HIS A 239 -26.39 12.94 15.18
CA HIS A 239 -26.82 12.37 16.46
C HIS A 239 -27.15 10.87 16.38
N ILE A 240 -26.31 10.09 15.69
CA ILE A 240 -26.45 8.62 15.61
C ILE A 240 -25.60 7.99 16.73
N PRO A 241 -26.20 7.43 17.79
CA PRO A 241 -25.46 7.12 19.01
C PRO A 241 -24.54 5.89 18.91
N VAL A 242 -24.94 4.84 18.19
CA VAL A 242 -24.25 3.54 18.23
C VAL A 242 -23.26 3.35 17.07
N LEU A 243 -23.58 3.90 15.90
CA LEU A 243 -22.83 3.67 14.67
C LEU A 243 -21.35 4.15 14.74
N PRO A 244 -21.02 5.30 15.36
CA PRO A 244 -19.63 5.73 15.58
C PRO A 244 -18.76 4.66 16.25
N HIS A 245 -19.28 4.02 17.31
CA HIS A 245 -18.53 3.02 18.06
C HIS A 245 -18.28 1.74 17.24
N ILE A 246 -19.28 1.30 16.46
CA ILE A 246 -19.14 0.13 15.59
C ILE A 246 -18.09 0.41 14.50
N VAL A 247 -18.17 1.57 13.85
CA VAL A 247 -17.24 1.95 12.78
C VAL A 247 -15.82 2.08 13.33
N ASN A 248 -15.61 2.77 14.45
CA ASN A 248 -14.28 2.86 15.05
C ASN A 248 -13.72 1.50 15.47
N ALA A 249 -14.55 0.59 16.01
CA ALA A 249 -14.10 -0.76 16.35
C ALA A 249 -13.67 -1.56 15.11
N MET A 250 -14.41 -1.46 14.01
CA MET A 250 -14.06 -2.11 12.75
C MET A 250 -12.80 -1.51 12.11
N ILE A 251 -12.62 -0.18 12.16
CA ILE A 251 -11.41 0.49 11.67
C ILE A 251 -10.20 0.09 12.52
N LEU A 252 -10.33 0.05 13.86
CA LEU A 252 -9.27 -0.43 14.75
C LEU A 252 -8.86 -1.87 14.41
N GLY A 253 -9.84 -2.77 14.21
CA GLY A 253 -9.58 -4.14 13.78
C GLY A 253 -8.88 -4.21 12.42
N ALA A 254 -9.26 -3.32 11.48
CA ALA A 254 -8.64 -3.23 10.17
C ALA A 254 -7.18 -2.76 10.23
N CYS A 255 -6.88 -1.71 11.01
CA CYS A 255 -5.53 -1.20 11.25
C CYS A 255 -4.64 -2.24 11.94
N PHE A 256 -5.16 -2.88 13.00
CA PHE A 256 -4.41 -3.92 13.72
C PHE A 256 -4.09 -5.12 12.81
N SER A 257 -5.08 -5.57 12.02
CA SER A 257 -4.90 -6.60 10.99
C SER A 257 -3.85 -6.18 9.97
N ALA A 258 -3.94 -4.98 9.39
CA ALA A 258 -2.98 -4.48 8.42
C ALA A 258 -1.56 -4.41 8.99
N GLY A 259 -1.39 -3.88 10.22
CA GLY A 259 -0.10 -3.82 10.89
C GLY A 259 0.52 -5.20 11.09
N ASN A 260 -0.27 -6.19 11.50
CA ASN A 260 0.21 -7.57 11.61
C ASN A 260 0.62 -8.15 10.24
N SER A 261 -0.16 -7.88 9.19
CA SER A 261 0.16 -8.29 7.81
C SER A 261 1.46 -7.66 7.31
N TYR A 262 1.73 -6.40 7.64
CA TYR A 262 2.99 -5.74 7.30
C TYR A 262 4.19 -6.32 8.07
N VAL A 263 4.04 -6.70 9.34
CA VAL A 263 5.11 -7.41 10.08
C VAL A 263 5.45 -8.74 9.39
N TYR A 264 4.41 -9.49 9.01
CA TYR A 264 4.57 -10.74 8.29
C TYR A 264 5.28 -10.54 6.94
N CYS A 265 4.78 -9.63 6.10
CA CYS A 265 5.36 -9.37 4.78
C CYS A 265 6.78 -8.82 4.88
N ALA A 266 7.03 -7.80 5.72
CA ALA A 266 8.36 -7.19 5.86
C ALA A 266 9.42 -8.21 6.30
N SER A 267 9.07 -9.06 7.27
CA SER A 267 9.99 -10.09 7.76
C SER A 267 10.30 -11.15 6.70
N ARG A 268 9.32 -11.51 5.86
CA ARG A 268 9.49 -12.44 4.73
C ARG A 268 10.27 -11.81 3.58
N SER A 269 10.03 -10.54 3.29
CA SER A 269 10.79 -9.76 2.30
C SER A 269 12.27 -9.71 2.66
N LEU A 270 12.60 -9.42 3.93
CA LEU A 270 13.98 -9.44 4.42
C LEU A 270 14.59 -10.85 4.41
N TYR A 271 13.82 -11.86 4.80
CA TYR A 271 14.24 -13.26 4.74
C TYR A 271 14.56 -13.71 3.30
N GLY A 272 13.73 -13.32 2.32
CA GLY A 272 13.96 -13.60 0.91
C GLY A 272 15.26 -12.97 0.39
N LEU A 273 15.54 -11.71 0.76
CA LEU A 273 16.81 -11.07 0.45
C LEU A 273 18.01 -11.81 1.06
N ALA A 274 17.86 -12.33 2.29
CA ALA A 274 18.92 -13.08 2.95
C ALA A 274 19.18 -14.44 2.28
N LEU A 275 18.13 -15.14 1.82
CA LEU A 275 18.26 -16.38 1.07
C LEU A 275 18.96 -16.18 -0.28
N ASP A 276 18.69 -15.06 -0.95
CA ASP A 276 19.33 -14.70 -2.23
C ASP A 276 20.77 -14.16 -2.03
N GLY A 277 21.32 -14.20 -0.81
CA GLY A 277 22.67 -13.72 -0.49
C GLY A 277 22.80 -12.19 -0.51
N LYS A 278 21.69 -11.47 -0.58
CA LYS A 278 21.61 -10.00 -0.67
C LYS A 278 21.47 -9.32 0.69
N ALA A 279 21.26 -10.09 1.76
CA ALA A 279 21.26 -9.63 3.14
C ALA A 279 22.10 -10.58 4.04
N PRO A 280 22.51 -10.15 5.25
CA PRO A 280 23.32 -10.97 6.14
C PRO A 280 22.71 -12.35 6.44
N ARG A 281 23.55 -13.40 6.43
CA ARG A 281 23.15 -14.80 6.68
C ARG A 281 22.45 -15.02 8.03
N LEU A 282 22.63 -14.13 9.01
CA LEU A 282 21.89 -14.19 10.28
C LEU A 282 20.36 -14.22 10.05
N PHE A 283 19.89 -13.51 9.03
CA PHE A 283 18.48 -13.39 8.72
C PHE A 283 17.87 -14.66 8.09
N THR A 284 18.67 -15.65 7.67
CA THR A 284 18.13 -16.91 7.12
C THR A 284 17.73 -17.93 8.20
N LYS A 285 17.92 -17.61 9.49
CA LYS A 285 17.61 -18.53 10.58
C LYS A 285 16.13 -18.48 10.97
N CYS A 286 15.46 -19.63 10.82
CA CYS A 286 14.05 -19.83 11.16
C CYS A 286 13.86 -20.60 12.47
N THR A 287 12.70 -20.41 13.11
CA THR A 287 12.22 -21.26 14.22
C THR A 287 11.76 -22.64 13.69
N ARG A 288 11.48 -23.57 14.61
CA ARG A 288 10.93 -24.91 14.27
C ARG A 288 9.63 -24.85 13.45
N ASN A 289 8.87 -23.76 13.59
CA ASN A 289 7.61 -23.54 12.88
C ASN A 289 7.79 -22.74 11.58
N GLY A 290 9.04 -22.51 11.12
CA GLY A 290 9.32 -21.84 9.85
C GLY A 290 9.23 -20.30 9.90
N VAL A 291 9.29 -19.69 11.09
CA VAL A 291 9.23 -18.22 11.26
C VAL A 291 10.64 -17.64 11.32
N PRO A 292 11.00 -16.63 10.50
CA PRO A 292 12.32 -16.00 10.50
C PRO A 292 12.48 -15.02 11.68
N ILE A 293 12.81 -15.53 12.87
CA ILE A 293 12.75 -14.78 14.14
C ILE A 293 13.61 -13.50 14.15
N TYR A 294 14.79 -13.53 13.55
CA TYR A 294 15.67 -12.35 13.49
C TYR A 294 15.12 -11.27 12.55
N CYS A 295 14.44 -11.66 11.46
CA CYS A 295 13.75 -10.71 10.59
C CYS A 295 12.57 -10.06 11.29
N VAL A 296 11.77 -10.86 12.02
CA VAL A 296 10.66 -10.34 12.84
C VAL A 296 11.20 -9.36 13.89
N GLY A 297 12.28 -9.71 14.59
CA GLY A 297 12.94 -8.83 15.54
C GLY A 297 13.42 -7.51 14.91
N ALA A 298 14.02 -7.56 13.72
CA ALA A 298 14.46 -6.35 13.01
C ALA A 298 13.28 -5.43 12.65
N VAL A 299 12.17 -5.99 12.16
CA VAL A 299 10.95 -5.22 11.84
C VAL A 299 10.35 -4.60 13.10
N LEU A 300 10.29 -5.34 14.21
CA LEU A 300 9.76 -4.83 15.48
C LEU A 300 10.66 -3.75 16.09
N LEU A 301 11.98 -3.81 15.90
CA LEU A 301 12.89 -2.73 16.27
C LEU A 301 12.59 -1.46 15.48
N ILE A 302 12.28 -1.57 14.19
CA ILE A 302 11.82 -0.42 13.39
C ILE A 302 10.45 0.06 13.87
N ALA A 303 9.56 -0.85 14.29
CA ALA A 303 8.26 -0.49 14.84
C ALA A 303 8.34 0.33 16.14
N LEU A 304 9.47 0.31 16.86
CA LEU A 304 9.73 1.22 17.99
C LEU A 304 9.75 2.70 17.57
N LEU A 305 9.88 3.02 16.28
CA LEU A 305 9.70 4.39 15.79
C LEU A 305 8.29 4.94 16.10
N SER A 306 7.30 4.07 16.34
CA SER A 306 5.98 4.50 16.83
C SER A 306 6.07 5.28 18.15
N PHE A 307 7.10 5.09 18.98
CA PHE A 307 7.32 5.88 20.20
C PHE A 307 7.63 7.37 19.95
N LEU A 308 7.91 7.78 18.71
CA LEU A 308 8.08 9.20 18.36
C LEU A 308 6.83 10.03 18.75
N GLN A 309 5.65 9.42 18.76
CA GLN A 309 4.39 10.05 19.16
C GLN A 309 4.27 10.32 20.68
N VAL A 310 5.24 9.88 21.50
CA VAL A 310 5.30 10.25 22.92
C VAL A 310 5.85 11.67 23.09
N SER A 311 6.74 12.08 22.19
CA SER A 311 7.40 13.40 22.23
C SER A 311 6.86 14.38 21.19
N ASN A 312 6.06 13.89 20.24
CA ASN A 312 5.41 14.65 19.17
C ASN A 312 3.95 14.24 19.10
N SER A 313 3.14 15.02 18.40
CA SER A 313 1.76 14.61 18.16
C SER A 313 1.65 13.36 17.29
N SER A 314 0.59 12.57 17.50
CA SER A 314 0.34 11.37 16.68
C SER A 314 0.09 11.73 15.21
N SER A 315 -0.56 12.88 14.97
CA SER A 315 -0.82 13.44 13.63
C SER A 315 0.47 13.75 12.86
N VAL A 316 1.44 14.43 13.49
CA VAL A 316 2.74 14.78 12.87
C VAL A 316 3.56 13.53 12.57
N VAL A 317 3.58 12.57 13.49
CA VAL A 317 4.33 11.31 13.31
C VAL A 317 3.70 10.45 12.21
N LEU A 318 2.37 10.40 12.11
CA LEU A 318 1.70 9.75 10.98
C LEU A 318 2.08 10.41 9.66
N ASP A 319 2.05 11.74 9.57
CA ASP A 319 2.41 12.46 8.36
C ASP A 319 3.89 12.19 7.97
N TRP A 320 4.80 12.07 8.93
CA TRP A 320 6.18 11.63 8.67
C TRP A 320 6.25 10.23 8.07
N PHE A 321 5.54 9.25 8.62
CA PHE A 321 5.51 7.90 8.07
C PHE A 321 4.85 7.85 6.69
N VAL A 322 3.74 8.57 6.50
CA VAL A 322 3.07 8.70 5.20
C VAL A 322 4.03 9.25 4.15
N ASN A 323 4.79 10.30 4.46
CA ASN A 323 5.77 10.88 3.54
C ASN A 323 6.85 9.88 3.12
N LEU A 324 7.43 9.14 4.08
CA LEU A 324 8.47 8.16 3.80
C LEU A 324 7.92 6.99 2.97
N VAL A 325 6.78 6.45 3.37
CA VAL A 325 6.11 5.35 2.67
C VAL A 325 5.72 5.76 1.25
N THR A 326 5.19 6.96 1.07
CA THR A 326 4.83 7.50 -0.25
C THR A 326 6.05 7.58 -1.16
N ALA A 327 7.17 8.10 -0.65
CA ALA A 327 8.42 8.17 -1.40
C ALA A 327 8.91 6.77 -1.82
N SER A 328 8.95 5.80 -0.89
CA SER A 328 9.31 4.41 -1.20
C SER A 328 8.39 3.79 -2.24
N GLN A 329 7.08 4.03 -2.14
CA GLN A 329 6.08 3.45 -3.03
C GLN A 329 6.20 3.99 -4.46
N LEU A 330 6.40 5.30 -4.60
CA LEU A 330 6.64 5.93 -5.91
C LEU A 330 7.94 5.41 -6.55
N ILE A 331 8.98 5.14 -5.76
CA ILE A 331 10.21 4.49 -6.22
C ILE A 331 9.92 3.05 -6.69
N ASN A 332 9.17 2.25 -5.91
CA ASN A 332 8.76 0.89 -6.32
C ASN A 332 7.99 0.91 -7.65
N PHE A 333 7.08 1.86 -7.83
CA PHE A 333 6.33 2.02 -9.08
C PHE A 333 7.23 2.42 -10.25
N SER A 334 8.20 3.30 -10.00
CA SER A 334 9.22 3.68 -10.99
C SER A 334 10.06 2.47 -11.40
N VAL A 335 10.53 1.67 -10.43
CA VAL A 335 11.29 0.43 -10.64
C VAL A 335 10.52 -0.58 -11.48
N CYS A 336 9.26 -0.85 -11.12
CA CYS A 336 8.44 -1.82 -11.84
C CYS A 336 8.18 -1.38 -13.29
N THR A 337 7.88 -0.09 -13.48
CA THR A 337 7.60 0.46 -14.80
C THR A 337 8.85 0.50 -15.68
N PHE A 338 10.00 0.87 -15.12
CA PHE A 338 11.28 0.81 -15.81
C PHE A 338 11.67 -0.62 -16.20
N THR A 339 11.47 -1.58 -15.28
CA THR A 339 11.68 -3.01 -15.53
C THR A 339 10.81 -3.52 -16.68
N TYR A 340 9.54 -3.09 -16.74
CA TYR A 340 8.64 -3.41 -17.87
C TYR A 340 9.13 -2.83 -19.20
N ILE A 341 9.57 -1.56 -19.22
CA ILE A 341 10.10 -0.94 -20.44
C ILE A 341 11.31 -1.74 -20.96
N ARG A 342 12.17 -2.19 -20.06
CA ARG A 342 13.34 -3.02 -20.37
C ARG A 342 12.94 -4.41 -20.89
N PHE A 343 11.99 -5.07 -20.24
CA PHE A 343 11.41 -6.34 -20.71
C PHE A 343 10.85 -6.22 -22.13
N LYS A 344 10.05 -5.18 -22.41
CA LYS A 344 9.48 -4.96 -23.75
C LYS A 344 10.56 -4.72 -24.80
N LYS A 345 11.56 -3.89 -24.49
CA LYS A 345 12.69 -3.65 -25.41
C LYS A 345 13.52 -4.92 -25.63
N ALA A 346 13.61 -5.82 -24.65
CA ALA A 346 14.27 -7.11 -24.79
C ALA A 346 13.51 -8.04 -25.74
N LEU A 347 12.17 -8.12 -25.61
CA LEU A 347 11.32 -8.87 -26.55
C LEU A 347 11.52 -8.40 -28.00
N GLU A 348 11.55 -7.08 -28.21
CA GLU A 348 11.78 -6.46 -29.52
C GLU A 348 13.19 -6.79 -30.06
N ALA A 349 14.22 -6.69 -29.23
CA ALA A 349 15.60 -6.99 -29.62
C ALA A 349 15.82 -8.47 -29.96
N GLN A 350 15.11 -9.38 -29.28
CA GLN A 350 15.20 -10.83 -29.48
C GLN A 350 14.18 -11.38 -30.49
N GLY A 351 13.38 -10.51 -31.13
CA GLY A 351 12.40 -10.91 -32.15
C GLY A 351 11.18 -11.66 -31.61
N ILE A 352 10.90 -11.60 -30.31
CA ILE A 352 9.73 -12.24 -29.70
C ILE A 352 8.52 -11.31 -29.84
N SER A 353 7.51 -11.76 -30.59
CA SER A 353 6.29 -10.99 -30.76
C SER A 353 5.54 -10.83 -29.44
N ARG A 354 5.10 -9.61 -29.13
CA ARG A 354 4.24 -9.34 -27.97
C ARG A 354 2.90 -10.09 -28.03
N ASP A 355 2.48 -10.52 -29.23
CA ASP A 355 1.26 -11.31 -29.40
C ASP A 355 1.42 -12.77 -28.97
N SER A 356 2.66 -13.23 -28.74
CA SER A 356 2.90 -14.55 -28.15
C SER A 356 2.75 -14.55 -26.62
N LEU A 357 2.53 -13.40 -25.98
CA LEU A 357 2.39 -13.32 -24.53
C LEU A 357 1.00 -13.79 -24.07
N PRO A 358 0.89 -14.49 -22.93
CA PRO A 358 -0.39 -14.95 -22.38
C PRO A 358 -1.39 -13.82 -22.07
N TYR A 359 -0.87 -12.63 -21.76
CA TYR A 359 -1.66 -11.43 -21.51
C TYR A 359 -0.98 -10.23 -22.16
N LYS A 360 -1.79 -9.33 -22.73
CA LYS A 360 -1.35 -8.10 -23.38
C LYS A 360 -2.14 -6.91 -22.84
N GLY A 361 -1.42 -6.00 -22.21
CA GLY A 361 -1.94 -4.74 -21.74
C GLY A 361 -2.26 -3.75 -22.86
N ARG A 362 -3.29 -2.95 -22.65
CA ARG A 362 -3.69 -1.91 -23.61
C ARG A 362 -2.84 -0.65 -23.41
N GLY A 363 -2.46 0.01 -24.51
CA GLY A 363 -1.76 1.30 -24.49
C GLY A 363 -0.24 1.26 -24.26
N GLN A 364 0.37 0.07 -24.25
CA GLN A 364 1.83 -0.06 -24.12
C GLN A 364 2.53 0.21 -25.46
N PRO A 365 3.69 0.91 -25.48
CA PRO A 365 4.51 1.34 -24.33
C PRO A 365 4.18 2.73 -23.76
N TYR A 366 3.29 3.50 -24.38
CA TYR A 366 3.03 4.90 -24.00
C TYR A 366 2.60 5.03 -22.54
N VAL A 367 1.74 4.13 -22.07
CA VAL A 367 1.26 4.09 -20.68
C VAL A 367 2.41 3.83 -19.70
N ALA A 368 3.41 3.01 -20.06
CA ALA A 368 4.59 2.79 -19.22
C ALA A 368 5.49 4.04 -19.16
N TYR A 369 5.72 4.74 -20.27
CA TYR A 369 6.50 5.98 -20.23
C TYR A 369 5.82 7.06 -19.39
N ILE A 370 4.51 7.23 -19.53
CA ILE A 370 3.74 8.18 -18.71
C ILE A 370 3.83 7.80 -17.22
N ALA A 371 3.65 6.52 -16.89
CA ALA A 371 3.72 6.05 -15.51
C ALA A 371 5.12 6.27 -14.90
N LEU A 372 6.20 5.98 -15.64
CA LEU A 372 7.57 6.20 -15.17
C LEU A 372 7.83 7.68 -14.90
N THR A 373 7.50 8.55 -15.85
CA THR A 373 7.70 10.00 -15.70
C THR A 373 6.86 10.55 -14.55
N ALA A 374 5.58 10.19 -14.47
CA ALA A 374 4.68 10.67 -13.42
C ALA A 374 5.14 10.22 -12.03
N THR A 375 5.50 8.95 -11.85
CA THR A 375 5.95 8.43 -10.55
C THR A 375 7.30 9.00 -10.13
N THR A 376 8.22 9.17 -11.08
CA THR A 376 9.53 9.80 -10.82
C THR A 376 9.36 11.27 -10.42
N VAL A 377 8.59 12.06 -11.18
CA VAL A 377 8.34 13.48 -10.87
C VAL A 377 7.63 13.62 -9.53
N MET A 378 6.61 12.80 -9.27
CA MET A 378 5.87 12.84 -8.00
C MET A 378 6.74 12.48 -6.80
N ALA A 379 7.74 11.59 -6.96
CA ALA A 379 8.66 11.28 -5.87
C ALA A 379 9.43 12.55 -5.41
N PHE A 380 9.94 13.35 -6.35
CA PHE A 380 10.66 14.59 -6.01
C PHE A 380 9.72 15.71 -5.55
N VAL A 381 8.55 15.82 -6.17
CA VAL A 381 7.56 16.85 -5.84
C VAL A 381 6.88 16.55 -4.50
N GLY A 382 6.79 15.30 -4.04
CA GLY A 382 6.06 14.92 -2.83
C GLY A 382 6.42 15.73 -1.57
N GLY A 383 7.69 16.10 -1.40
CA GLY A 383 8.19 16.90 -0.27
C GLY A 383 8.29 18.41 -0.52
N TYR A 384 7.71 18.94 -1.62
CA TYR A 384 7.93 20.33 -2.05
C TYR A 384 7.54 21.38 -1.00
N THR A 385 6.62 21.04 -0.10
CA THR A 385 6.08 21.92 0.94
C THR A 385 7.16 22.41 1.90
N VAL A 386 8.21 21.62 2.11
CA VAL A 386 9.37 21.98 2.96
C VAL A 386 10.18 23.14 2.39
N PHE A 387 10.13 23.35 1.08
CA PHE A 387 10.83 24.46 0.41
C PHE A 387 10.01 25.75 0.35
N LEU A 388 8.78 25.76 0.86
CA LEU A 388 7.97 26.97 0.94
C LEU A 388 8.51 27.90 2.04
N PRO A 389 8.49 29.24 1.83
CA PRO A 389 8.95 30.19 2.84
C PRO A 389 8.23 29.99 4.19
N GLY A 390 8.99 29.74 5.26
CA GLY A 390 8.46 29.54 6.61
C GLY A 390 8.11 28.09 6.99
N ASN A 391 8.16 27.14 6.05
CA ASN A 391 7.77 25.73 6.29
C ASN A 391 8.96 24.76 6.41
N TRP A 392 10.17 25.27 6.68
CA TRP A 392 11.35 24.43 6.83
C TRP A 392 11.26 23.56 8.09
N SER A 393 11.25 22.24 7.91
CA SER A 393 11.24 21.25 8.97
C SER A 393 12.24 20.15 8.63
N VAL A 394 13.28 20.01 9.46
CA VAL A 394 14.32 18.97 9.27
C VAL A 394 13.70 17.57 9.31
N PRO A 395 12.82 17.21 10.26
CA PRO A 395 12.14 15.92 10.23
C PRO A 395 11.36 15.70 8.93
N THR A 396 10.54 16.67 8.50
CA THR A 396 9.74 16.53 7.29
C THR A 396 10.62 16.35 6.05
N PHE A 397 11.71 17.12 5.93
CA PHE A 397 12.69 16.95 4.86
C PHE A 397 13.27 15.54 4.84
N LEU A 398 13.74 15.04 5.99
CA LEU A 398 14.33 13.73 6.10
C LEU A 398 13.30 12.65 5.72
N PHE A 399 12.12 12.64 6.32
CA PHE A 399 11.12 11.61 6.02
C PHE A 399 10.64 11.66 4.56
N SER A 400 10.51 12.83 3.94
CA SER A 400 10.10 12.95 2.53
C SER A 400 11.18 12.54 1.52
N TYR A 401 12.47 12.78 1.80
CA TYR A 401 13.55 12.62 0.83
C TYR A 401 14.53 11.48 1.14
N THR A 402 14.48 10.86 2.32
CA THR A 402 15.42 9.79 2.71
C THR A 402 15.45 8.67 1.69
N MET A 403 14.29 8.16 1.27
CA MET A 403 14.22 7.00 0.37
C MET A 403 14.71 7.31 -1.05
N ILE A 404 14.56 8.56 -1.48
CA ILE A 404 15.11 9.06 -2.76
C ILE A 404 16.63 9.07 -2.72
N GLY A 405 17.25 9.31 -1.56
CA GLY A 405 18.71 9.21 -1.38
C GLY A 405 19.20 7.78 -1.14
N VAL A 406 18.49 7.02 -0.30
CA VAL A 406 18.86 5.64 0.09
C VAL A 406 18.84 4.70 -1.12
N PHE A 407 17.86 4.82 -2.02
CA PHE A 407 17.77 3.94 -3.18
C PHE A 407 19.00 4.02 -4.10
N PRO A 408 19.45 5.21 -4.57
CA PRO A 408 20.72 5.36 -5.28
C PRO A 408 21.94 4.89 -4.48
N VAL A 409 22.00 5.17 -3.17
CA VAL A 409 23.14 4.74 -2.33
C VAL A 409 23.27 3.22 -2.30
N ILE A 410 22.14 2.49 -2.15
CA ILE A 410 22.14 1.02 -2.19
C ILE A 410 22.49 0.54 -3.60
N TYR A 411 21.90 1.15 -4.64
CA TYR A 411 22.16 0.80 -6.03
C TYR A 411 23.65 0.93 -6.40
N PHE A 412 24.22 2.12 -6.21
CA PHE A 412 25.61 2.40 -6.53
C PHE A 412 26.57 1.67 -5.58
N GLY A 413 26.24 1.58 -4.29
CA GLY A 413 27.03 0.83 -3.31
C GLY A 413 27.19 -0.64 -3.72
N TRP A 414 26.08 -1.31 -4.04
CA TRP A 414 26.14 -2.70 -4.53
C TRP A 414 26.89 -2.81 -5.86
N LYS A 415 26.61 -1.88 -6.78
CA LYS A 415 27.24 -1.85 -8.11
C LYS A 415 28.76 -1.69 -8.04
N PHE A 416 29.29 -0.85 -7.15
CA PHE A 416 30.73 -0.66 -7.00
C PHE A 416 31.43 -1.81 -6.27
N ILE A 417 30.76 -2.42 -5.28
CA ILE A 417 31.32 -3.55 -4.52
C ILE A 417 31.36 -4.82 -5.38
N HIS A 418 30.26 -5.13 -6.07
CA HIS A 418 30.10 -6.37 -6.84
C HIS A 418 30.37 -6.20 -8.34
N LYS A 419 30.68 -4.98 -8.79
CA LYS A 419 30.97 -4.62 -10.19
C LYS A 419 29.91 -5.13 -11.16
N THR A 420 28.63 -4.97 -10.81
CA THR A 420 27.52 -5.44 -11.64
C THR A 420 27.30 -4.52 -12.84
N GLU A 421 26.94 -5.10 -13.98
CA GLU A 421 26.69 -4.37 -15.21
C GLU A 421 25.19 -4.37 -15.56
N VAL A 422 24.73 -3.27 -16.15
CA VAL A 422 23.37 -3.24 -16.71
C VAL A 422 23.36 -4.17 -17.92
N LYS A 423 22.46 -5.16 -17.91
CA LYS A 423 22.42 -6.19 -18.97
C LYS A 423 22.14 -5.55 -20.32
N LYS A 424 22.75 -6.05 -21.40
CA LYS A 424 22.35 -5.63 -22.75
C LYS A 424 20.97 -6.22 -23.07
N LEU A 425 20.21 -5.58 -23.95
CA LEU A 425 18.85 -6.01 -24.26
C LEU A 425 18.80 -7.42 -24.87
N GLU A 426 19.82 -7.76 -25.65
CA GLU A 426 20.01 -9.07 -26.29
C GLU A 426 20.34 -10.17 -25.27
N ASP A 427 21.06 -9.82 -24.18
CA ASP A 427 21.51 -10.76 -23.15
C ASP A 427 20.49 -10.95 -22.00
N ILE A 428 19.35 -10.26 -22.06
CA ILE A 428 18.30 -10.42 -21.04
C ILE A 428 17.71 -11.82 -21.16
N ASP A 429 17.78 -12.58 -20.07
CA ASP A 429 17.17 -13.90 -20.00
C ASP A 429 15.64 -13.79 -19.98
N LEU A 430 15.01 -14.10 -21.11
CA LEU A 430 13.56 -14.23 -21.27
C LEU A 430 13.08 -15.69 -21.26
N VAL A 431 13.98 -16.68 -21.33
CA VAL A 431 13.61 -18.07 -21.64
C VAL A 431 13.59 -18.97 -20.41
N THR A 432 14.51 -18.77 -19.46
CA THR A 432 14.65 -19.66 -18.29
C THR A 432 13.36 -19.72 -17.47
N GLY A 433 12.83 -20.93 -17.27
CA GLY A 433 11.59 -21.18 -16.52
C GLY A 433 10.31 -21.05 -17.35
N VAL A 434 10.36 -20.51 -18.57
CA VAL A 434 9.16 -20.37 -19.42
C VAL A 434 8.64 -21.73 -19.88
N ALA A 435 9.54 -22.64 -20.28
CA ALA A 435 9.16 -23.97 -20.77
C ALA A 435 8.43 -24.81 -19.71
N GLU A 436 8.87 -24.76 -18.46
CA GLU A 436 8.22 -25.45 -17.33
C GLU A 436 6.81 -24.91 -17.08
N ILE A 437 6.64 -23.59 -17.16
CA ILE A 437 5.35 -22.94 -16.97
C ILE A 437 4.42 -23.19 -18.16
N ASP A 438 4.96 -23.23 -19.38
CA ASP A 438 4.23 -23.60 -20.60
C ASP A 438 3.67 -25.03 -20.48
N ASP A 439 4.50 -25.98 -20.06
CA ASP A 439 4.11 -27.38 -19.88
C ASP A 439 3.05 -27.51 -18.76
N TYR A 440 3.29 -26.89 -17.61
CA TYR A 440 2.31 -26.85 -16.52
C TYR A 440 0.96 -26.27 -16.97
N THR A 441 0.97 -25.18 -17.75
CA THR A 441 -0.26 -24.55 -18.23
C THR A 441 -1.00 -25.42 -19.24
N ARG A 442 -0.29 -26.13 -20.13
CA ARG A 442 -0.89 -27.03 -21.12
C ARG A 442 -1.50 -28.27 -20.48
N ASN A 443 -0.86 -28.80 -19.44
CA ASN A 443 -1.26 -30.03 -18.76
C ASN A 443 -2.18 -29.78 -17.56
N PHE A 444 -2.57 -28.52 -17.31
CA PHE A 444 -3.41 -28.16 -16.17
C PHE A 444 -4.84 -28.70 -16.33
N VAL A 445 -5.19 -29.71 -15.54
CA VAL A 445 -6.57 -30.20 -15.40
C VAL A 445 -7.21 -29.56 -14.17
N THR A 446 -8.35 -28.90 -14.35
CA THR A 446 -9.10 -28.31 -13.23
C THR A 446 -9.60 -29.41 -12.30
N ALA A 447 -9.05 -29.47 -11.08
CA ALA A 447 -9.57 -30.34 -10.03
C ALA A 447 -11.02 -29.92 -9.67
N PRO A 448 -11.96 -30.86 -9.50
CA PRO A 448 -13.31 -30.53 -9.05
C PRO A 448 -13.27 -29.92 -7.64
N PRO A 449 -14.13 -28.93 -7.31
CA PRO A 449 -14.11 -28.24 -6.03
C PRO A 449 -14.44 -29.21 -4.88
N GLY A 450 -13.43 -29.57 -4.08
CA GLY A 450 -13.54 -30.57 -3.02
C GLY A 450 -14.26 -30.09 -1.75
N ASN A 451 -14.32 -28.77 -1.49
CA ASN A 451 -14.87 -28.20 -0.24
C ASN A 451 -16.03 -27.24 -0.49
N VAL A 452 -16.94 -27.14 0.50
CA VAL A 452 -18.06 -26.16 0.50
C VAL A 452 -17.56 -24.74 0.27
N PHE A 453 -16.39 -24.38 0.84
CA PHE A 453 -15.69 -23.12 0.63
C PHE A 453 -15.31 -22.83 -0.83
N SER A 454 -14.84 -23.86 -1.56
CA SER A 454 -14.52 -23.74 -2.99
C SER A 454 -15.77 -23.61 -3.86
N LYS A 455 -16.94 -24.10 -3.39
CA LYS A 455 -18.23 -23.92 -4.07
C LYS A 455 -18.80 -22.52 -3.83
N THR A 456 -18.78 -21.99 -2.61
CA THR A 456 -19.26 -20.63 -2.32
C THR A 456 -18.35 -19.56 -2.93
N SER A 457 -17.03 -19.73 -2.90
CA SER A 457 -16.09 -18.87 -3.61
C SER A 457 -16.37 -18.81 -5.11
N LYS A 458 -16.75 -19.93 -5.72
CA LYS A 458 -17.03 -19.96 -7.17
C LYS A 458 -18.32 -19.21 -7.51
N VAL A 459 -19.34 -19.26 -6.64
CA VAL A 459 -20.62 -18.54 -6.86
C VAL A 459 -20.51 -17.03 -6.58
N LEU A 460 -19.59 -16.62 -5.71
CA LEU A 460 -19.39 -15.20 -5.37
C LEU A 460 -18.44 -14.45 -6.31
N PHE A 461 -17.57 -15.17 -7.03
CA PHE A 461 -16.45 -14.57 -7.78
C PHE A 461 -16.32 -14.99 -9.26
N ASP A 462 -17.11 -15.96 -9.75
CA ASP A 462 -17.43 -16.10 -11.18
C ASP A 462 -18.73 -15.34 -11.49
#